data_AF-A0A673N4X4-F1
#
_entry.id   AF-A0A673N4X4-F1
#
_cell.length_a   1.000
_cell.length_b   1.000
_cell.length_c   1.000
_cell.angle_alpha   90.00
_cell.angle_beta   90.00
_cell.angle_gamma   90.00
#
_symmetry.space_group_name_H-M   'P 1'
#
loop_
_entity.id
_entity.type
_entity.pdbx_description
1 polymer ?
#
loop_
_entity_poly.entity_id
_entity_poly.type
_entity_poly.pdbx_seq_one_letter_code
_entity_poly.pdbx_strand_id
1 'polypeptide(L)'
;MADDAGGRGGFRGGFGTGGRGRGRGRGRGRGRGRGARGGKSEDKEWVPVTKLGRLVKDMKIKTLEEIYLYSLPIKESEIIDFFLGSALKDEVLKIMPVQKQTRAGQRTRFKVTGRCGSVLVRLIPAPRGTGIVSAPVPKKLLMMAGIDDCYTSARGCTATLGNFAKATFDAISKTYSYLTPDLWKETVFTKSPYQEFTDHLAKTHTRVSVQRTQGPLQTTAS
;
A
#
# COMPACT_ATOMS: atom_id res chain seq x y z
N MET A 1 16.73 56.47 -64.75
CA MET A 1 15.37 56.24 -64.24
C MET A 1 15.49 55.42 -62.95
N ALA A 2 15.19 56.08 -61.83
CA ALA A 2 14.56 55.58 -60.60
C ALA A 2 13.71 54.29 -60.78
N ASP A 3 13.43 53.42 -59.80
CA ASP A 3 13.73 53.30 -58.36
C ASP A 3 13.09 51.97 -57.85
N ASP A 4 13.64 51.41 -56.75
CA ASP A 4 12.90 50.95 -55.54
C ASP A 4 11.86 49.79 -55.62
N ALA A 5 11.59 48.92 -54.65
CA ALA A 5 12.03 48.61 -53.27
C ALA A 5 11.69 47.11 -53.04
N GLY A 6 12.46 46.33 -52.30
CA GLY A 6 12.41 46.24 -50.83
C GLY A 6 11.89 44.84 -50.43
N GLY A 7 12.40 44.10 -49.45
CA GLY A 7 13.28 44.42 -48.33
C GLY A 7 12.90 43.45 -47.20
N ARG A 8 13.90 42.69 -46.71
CA ARG A 8 13.79 41.65 -45.68
C ARG A 8 13.44 42.20 -44.29
N GLY A 9 12.69 41.39 -43.52
CA GLY A 9 13.05 41.00 -42.15
C GLY A 9 12.51 41.87 -40.99
N GLY A 10 12.30 41.21 -39.84
CA GLY A 10 12.18 41.90 -38.55
C GLY A 10 11.38 41.20 -37.47
N PHE A 11 12.07 40.48 -36.58
CA PHE A 11 11.59 40.04 -35.26
C PHE A 11 11.40 41.22 -34.28
N ARG A 12 10.60 40.97 -33.22
CA ARG A 12 10.55 41.59 -31.86
C ARG A 12 9.48 42.67 -31.56
N GLY A 13 8.59 42.30 -30.62
CA GLY A 13 8.40 42.98 -29.33
C GLY A 13 7.64 44.32 -29.30
N GLY A 14 6.59 44.41 -28.49
CA GLY A 14 5.99 45.70 -28.13
C GLY A 14 4.72 45.62 -27.28
N PHE A 15 4.85 45.97 -26.00
CA PHE A 15 3.77 46.18 -25.03
C PHE A 15 2.96 47.46 -25.32
N GLY A 16 1.63 47.35 -25.23
CA GLY A 16 0.72 48.37 -24.66
C GLY A 16 0.18 49.50 -25.56
N THR A 17 -1.16 49.66 -25.62
CA THR A 17 -1.91 50.79 -24.99
C THR A 17 -3.36 50.91 -25.51
N GLY A 18 -4.33 50.96 -24.58
CA GLY A 18 -5.66 51.59 -24.73
C GLY A 18 -6.78 50.70 -25.31
N GLY A 19 -7.96 50.51 -24.72
CA GLY A 19 -8.61 51.03 -23.51
C GLY A 19 -10.13 50.80 -23.61
N ARG A 20 -10.78 50.74 -22.43
CA ARG A 20 -12.24 50.85 -22.16
C ARG A 20 -13.09 49.55 -22.17
N GLY A 21 -13.63 49.21 -20.99
CA GLY A 21 -14.73 48.25 -20.84
C GLY A 21 -14.94 47.76 -19.41
N ARG A 22 -15.63 48.56 -18.58
CA ARG A 22 -15.92 48.31 -17.16
C ARG A 22 -16.87 47.11 -16.95
N GLY A 23 -16.54 46.24 -16.01
CA GLY A 23 -17.44 45.23 -15.45
C GLY A 23 -16.99 44.76 -14.06
N ARG A 24 -17.19 45.60 -13.03
CA ARG A 24 -16.95 45.25 -11.62
C ARG A 24 -18.13 44.42 -11.10
N GLY A 25 -17.91 43.13 -10.89
CA GLY A 25 -18.80 42.25 -10.12
C GLY A 25 -18.01 41.52 -9.03
N ARG A 26 -17.65 42.21 -7.94
CA ARG A 26 -17.06 41.59 -6.73
C ARG A 26 -18.18 40.96 -5.89
N GLY A 27 -18.59 39.75 -6.24
CA GLY A 27 -19.35 38.87 -5.36
C GLY A 27 -18.42 38.05 -4.47
N ARG A 28 -17.98 38.62 -3.34
CA ARG A 28 -17.34 37.84 -2.26
C ARG A 28 -18.42 37.01 -1.57
N GLY A 29 -18.77 35.86 -2.15
CA GLY A 29 -19.50 34.80 -1.47
C GLY A 29 -18.63 34.23 -0.35
N ARG A 30 -18.90 34.62 0.89
CA ARG A 30 -18.39 33.97 2.10
C ARG A 30 -18.86 32.52 2.07
N GLY A 31 -18.00 31.63 1.59
CA GLY A 31 -18.14 30.20 1.74
C GLY A 31 -18.22 29.88 3.23
N ARG A 32 -19.44 29.54 3.67
CA ARG A 32 -19.75 28.98 4.98
C ARG A 32 -18.74 27.90 5.33
N GLY A 33 -18.20 27.99 6.54
CA GLY A 33 -17.23 27.06 7.08
C GLY A 33 -17.65 25.61 6.87
N ARG A 34 -16.79 24.85 6.21
CA ARG A 34 -16.70 23.42 6.48
C ARG A 34 -15.95 23.32 7.80
N GLY A 35 -16.71 23.19 8.88
CA GLY A 35 -16.16 22.86 10.18
C GLY A 35 -15.21 21.69 10.00
N ALA A 36 -13.95 21.91 10.36
CA ALA A 36 -13.02 20.84 10.62
C ALA A 36 -13.56 20.07 11.84
N ARG A 37 -14.53 19.18 11.59
CA ARG A 37 -14.90 18.12 12.51
C ARG A 37 -13.85 17.02 12.39
N GLY A 38 -12.59 17.40 12.61
CA GLY A 38 -11.51 16.49 12.97
C GLY A 38 -11.60 16.27 14.47
N GLY A 39 -12.73 15.72 14.93
CA GLY A 39 -12.77 15.12 16.24
C GLY A 39 -11.67 14.07 16.23
N LYS A 40 -10.69 14.24 17.12
CA LYS A 40 -9.71 13.22 17.48
C LYS A 40 -10.52 11.94 17.68
N SER A 41 -10.40 11.00 16.74
CA SER A 41 -11.11 9.73 16.84
C SER A 41 -10.57 9.08 18.11
N GLU A 42 -11.39 9.03 19.15
CA GLU A 42 -11.17 8.15 20.29
C GLU A 42 -10.77 6.79 19.73
N ASP A 43 -9.69 6.22 20.26
CA ASP A 43 -9.14 4.93 19.83
C ASP A 43 -10.25 3.90 19.90
N LYS A 44 -10.89 3.68 18.75
CA LYS A 44 -12.10 2.88 18.66
C LYS A 44 -11.64 1.44 18.83
N GLU A 45 -12.00 0.84 19.96
CA GLU A 45 -11.63 -0.54 20.25
C GLU A 45 -12.05 -1.43 19.06
N TRP A 46 -11.06 -2.13 18.46
CA TRP A 46 -11.31 -2.94 17.28
C TRP A 46 -12.23 -4.11 17.65
N VAL A 47 -13.41 -4.16 17.01
CA VAL A 47 -14.35 -5.28 17.13
C VAL A 47 -14.30 -6.10 15.83
N PRO A 48 -13.69 -7.30 15.85
CA PRO A 48 -13.49 -8.09 14.65
C PRO A 48 -14.80 -8.65 14.09
N VAL A 49 -14.97 -8.54 12.77
CA VAL A 49 -16.17 -9.01 12.08
C VAL A 49 -15.97 -10.37 11.41
N THR A 50 -14.73 -10.70 11.05
CA THR A 50 -14.35 -11.97 10.43
C THR A 50 -14.01 -13.05 11.45
N LYS A 51 -14.05 -14.31 11.01
CA LYS A 51 -13.56 -15.46 11.81
C LYS A 51 -12.07 -15.28 12.14
N LEU A 52 -11.28 -14.85 11.16
CA LEU A 52 -9.85 -14.61 11.32
C LEU A 52 -9.57 -13.50 12.34
N GLY A 53 -10.24 -12.35 12.23
CA GLY A 53 -10.08 -11.24 13.16
C GLY A 53 -10.37 -11.62 14.61
N ARG A 54 -11.42 -12.44 14.85
CA ARG A 54 -11.73 -12.96 16.19
C ARG A 54 -10.60 -13.87 16.71
N LEU A 55 -10.13 -14.81 15.90
CA LEU A 55 -9.02 -15.70 16.29
C LEU A 55 -7.74 -14.93 16.61
N VAL A 56 -7.48 -13.83 15.91
CA VAL A 56 -6.32 -12.95 16.16
C VAL A 56 -6.52 -12.14 17.45
N LYS A 57 -7.67 -11.48 17.61
CA LYS A 57 -7.98 -10.69 18.82
C LYS A 57 -7.98 -11.55 20.10
N ASP A 58 -8.47 -12.78 20.00
CA ASP A 58 -8.54 -13.74 21.11
C ASP A 58 -7.22 -14.50 21.34
N MET A 59 -6.12 -14.08 20.69
CA MET A 59 -4.76 -14.64 20.79
C MET A 59 -4.68 -16.15 20.51
N LYS A 60 -5.55 -16.67 19.64
CA LYS A 60 -5.52 -18.07 19.19
C LYS A 60 -4.49 -18.29 18.09
N ILE A 61 -4.34 -17.31 17.21
CA ILE A 61 -3.30 -17.26 16.19
C ILE A 61 -2.19 -16.34 16.73
N LYS A 62 -0.99 -16.89 16.92
CA LYS A 62 0.12 -16.17 17.56
C LYS A 62 1.02 -15.48 16.56
N THR A 63 1.05 -15.95 15.32
CA THR A 63 1.98 -15.48 14.30
C THR A 63 1.28 -15.21 12.98
N LEU A 64 1.79 -14.21 12.24
CA LEU A 64 1.36 -13.94 10.87
C LEU A 64 1.73 -15.09 9.91
N GLU A 65 2.77 -15.84 10.25
CA GLU A 65 3.25 -17.00 9.48
C GLU A 65 2.21 -18.12 9.43
N GLU A 66 1.47 -18.37 10.51
CA GLU A 66 0.36 -19.32 10.52
C GLU A 66 -0.73 -18.92 9.51
N ILE A 67 -1.02 -17.62 9.38
CA ILE A 67 -2.01 -17.11 8.41
C ILE A 67 -1.52 -17.36 6.98
N TYR A 68 -0.23 -17.13 6.73
CA TYR A 68 0.40 -17.36 5.43
C TYR A 68 0.50 -18.83 5.05
N LEU A 69 0.78 -19.72 6.00
CA LEU A 69 0.88 -21.17 5.76
C LEU A 69 -0.44 -21.73 5.18
N TYR A 70 -1.57 -21.28 5.72
CA TYR A 70 -2.91 -21.71 5.28
C TYR A 70 -3.51 -20.82 4.20
N SER A 71 -2.76 -19.84 3.67
CA SER A 71 -3.22 -18.91 2.64
C SER A 71 -4.56 -18.24 2.97
N LEU A 72 -4.76 -17.86 4.24
CA LEU A 72 -6.02 -17.27 4.69
C LEU A 72 -6.12 -15.80 4.26
N PRO A 73 -7.24 -15.36 3.67
CA PRO A 73 -7.38 -13.99 3.19
C PRO A 73 -7.58 -13.00 4.35
N ILE A 74 -6.66 -12.05 4.49
CA ILE A 74 -6.76 -10.94 5.43
C ILE A 74 -7.66 -9.85 4.83
N LYS A 75 -8.75 -9.52 5.51
CA LYS A 75 -9.75 -8.52 5.06
C LYS A 75 -9.88 -7.32 6.00
N GLU A 76 -9.32 -7.41 7.20
CA GLU A 76 -9.30 -6.36 8.23
C GLU A 76 -7.85 -5.91 8.38
N SER A 77 -7.58 -4.60 8.29
CA SER A 77 -6.22 -4.06 8.41
C SER A 77 -5.70 -4.17 9.83
N GLU A 78 -6.61 -4.11 10.81
CA GLU A 78 -6.33 -4.20 12.23
C GLU A 78 -5.65 -5.53 12.62
N ILE A 79 -5.83 -6.60 11.82
CA ILE A 79 -5.09 -7.86 11.97
C ILE A 79 -3.59 -7.64 11.78
N ILE A 80 -3.21 -6.85 10.78
CA ILE A 80 -1.81 -6.54 10.49
C ILE A 80 -1.25 -5.60 11.56
N ASP A 81 -2.06 -4.62 11.99
CA ASP A 81 -1.68 -3.67 13.05
C ASP A 81 -1.44 -4.39 14.39
N PHE A 82 -2.21 -5.44 14.70
CA PHE A 82 -2.01 -6.26 15.90
C PHE A 82 -0.64 -6.97 15.91
N PHE A 83 -0.20 -7.53 14.77
CA PHE A 83 1.07 -8.27 14.71
C PHE A 83 2.29 -7.39 14.47
N LEU A 84 2.17 -6.34 13.66
CA LEU A 84 3.28 -5.55 13.16
C LEU A 84 3.20 -4.05 13.51
N GLY A 85 2.18 -3.61 14.26
CA GLY A 85 1.79 -2.20 14.39
C GLY A 85 2.89 -1.22 14.81
N SER A 86 3.82 -1.62 15.68
CA SER A 86 4.95 -0.76 16.06
C SER A 86 6.18 -0.88 15.15
N ALA A 87 6.25 -1.93 14.33
CA ALA A 87 7.38 -2.26 13.48
C ALA A 87 7.20 -1.82 12.01
N LEU A 88 5.96 -1.55 11.58
CA LEU A 88 5.68 -1.09 10.22
C LEU A 88 6.12 0.36 10.01
N LYS A 89 6.79 0.58 8.89
CA LYS A 89 7.17 1.91 8.40
C LYS A 89 6.36 2.19 7.14
N ASP A 90 5.52 3.22 7.21
CA ASP A 90 4.80 3.69 6.04
C ASP A 90 5.64 4.68 5.24
N GLU A 91 5.84 4.37 3.96
CA GLU A 91 6.47 5.29 3.01
C GLU A 91 5.57 5.51 1.80
N VAL A 92 5.14 6.77 1.63
CA VAL A 92 4.40 7.18 0.43
C VAL A 92 5.37 7.23 -0.76
N LEU A 93 5.15 6.37 -1.76
CA LEU A 93 6.03 6.23 -2.93
C LEU A 93 6.25 7.56 -3.69
N LYS A 94 5.29 8.49 -3.66
CA LYS A 94 5.42 9.83 -4.23
C LYS A 94 5.32 10.92 -3.15
N ILE A 95 6.47 11.33 -2.62
CA ILE A 95 7.11 12.67 -2.65
C ILE A 95 8.60 12.44 -2.28
N MET A 96 9.52 13.16 -2.92
CA MET A 96 11.01 12.98 -2.87
C MET A 96 11.69 13.93 -1.86
N PRO A 97 12.99 13.80 -1.49
CA PRO A 97 13.84 12.61 -1.29
C PRO A 97 14.51 12.57 0.11
N VAL A 98 14.78 11.39 0.69
CA VAL A 98 15.77 11.22 1.78
C VAL A 98 16.49 9.88 1.65
N GLN A 99 17.77 9.86 2.02
CA GLN A 99 18.69 8.73 2.03
C GLN A 99 18.90 8.20 3.46
N LYS A 100 18.98 6.88 3.64
CA LYS A 100 19.56 6.25 4.83
C LYS A 100 20.21 4.91 4.47
N GLN A 101 21.32 4.63 5.14
CA GLN A 101 22.12 3.41 4.98
C GLN A 101 21.82 2.42 6.12
N THR A 102 21.80 1.13 5.80
CA THR A 102 21.62 0.05 6.79
C THR A 102 22.65 -1.05 6.61
N ARG A 103 22.92 -1.75 7.71
CA ARG A 103 23.85 -2.87 7.85
C ARG A 103 23.01 -4.15 8.05
N ALA A 104 22.91 -4.98 7.03
CA ALA A 104 22.45 -6.38 7.02
C ALA A 104 20.93 -6.67 7.02
N GLY A 105 20.55 -7.54 6.09
CA GLY A 105 19.23 -7.96 5.64
C GLY A 105 19.33 -9.26 4.80
N GLN A 106 18.24 -9.62 4.13
CA GLN A 106 18.03 -10.95 3.55
C GLN A 106 18.38 -10.99 2.05
N ARG A 107 19.05 -12.07 1.61
CA ARG A 107 19.47 -12.26 0.21
C ARG A 107 18.42 -13.02 -0.59
N THR A 108 18.05 -12.51 -1.77
CA THR A 108 17.30 -13.29 -2.76
C THR A 108 18.21 -14.40 -3.31
N ARG A 109 17.82 -15.68 -3.19
CA ARG A 109 18.67 -16.81 -3.58
C ARG A 109 18.64 -17.13 -5.08
N PHE A 110 17.64 -16.63 -5.80
CA PHE A 110 17.39 -16.96 -7.21
C PHE A 110 16.90 -15.74 -7.99
N LYS A 111 16.99 -15.83 -9.33
CA LYS A 111 16.50 -14.77 -10.23
C LYS A 111 14.97 -14.86 -10.30
N VAL A 112 14.28 -13.76 -10.01
CA VAL A 112 12.82 -13.67 -10.12
C VAL A 112 12.40 -12.58 -11.09
N THR A 113 11.26 -12.79 -11.73
CA THR A 113 10.67 -11.81 -12.64
C THR A 113 9.22 -11.54 -12.28
N GLY A 114 8.89 -10.27 -12.11
CA GLY A 114 7.52 -9.78 -11.93
C GLY A 114 7.06 -8.97 -13.14
N ARG A 115 5.76 -8.99 -13.42
CA ARG A 115 5.18 -8.33 -14.58
C ARG A 115 3.89 -7.60 -14.22
N CYS A 116 3.77 -6.36 -14.69
CA CYS A 116 2.52 -5.61 -14.63
C CYS A 116 2.37 -4.78 -15.91
N GLY A 117 1.33 -5.08 -16.71
CA GLY A 117 1.14 -4.48 -18.03
C GLY A 117 2.32 -4.77 -18.97
N SER A 118 2.90 -3.71 -19.54
CA SER A 118 4.10 -3.78 -20.40
C SER A 118 5.41 -3.81 -19.60
N VAL A 119 5.38 -3.59 -18.29
CA VAL A 119 6.57 -3.51 -17.45
C VAL A 119 6.93 -4.88 -16.90
N LEU A 120 8.19 -5.26 -17.08
CA LEU A 120 8.80 -6.46 -16.51
C LEU A 120 9.98 -6.04 -15.64
N VAL A 121 10.00 -6.48 -14.38
CA VAL A 121 11.10 -6.25 -13.43
C VAL A 121 11.74 -7.59 -13.10
N ARG A 122 13.04 -7.68 -13.27
CA ARG A 122 13.86 -8.84 -12.94
C ARG A 122 14.76 -8.49 -11.75
N LEU A 123 14.63 -9.26 -10.68
CA LEU A 123 15.54 -9.20 -9.53
C LEU A 123 16.60 -10.31 -9.71
N ILE A 124 17.86 -9.94 -9.58
CA ILE A 124 19.00 -10.83 -9.74
C ILE A 124 19.83 -10.75 -8.45
N PRO A 125 20.18 -11.89 -7.84
CA PRO A 125 21.04 -11.92 -6.66
C PRO A 125 22.37 -11.22 -6.93
N ALA A 126 22.82 -10.38 -6.00
CA ALA A 126 24.12 -9.72 -6.06
C ALA A 126 25.07 -10.25 -4.96
N PRO A 127 26.40 -10.12 -5.12
CA PRO A 127 27.37 -10.37 -4.06
C PRO A 127 27.13 -9.49 -2.84
N ARG A 128 27.61 -9.93 -1.66
CA ARG A 128 27.45 -9.18 -0.42
C ARG A 128 28.16 -7.82 -0.49
N GLY A 129 27.46 -6.77 -0.07
CA GLY A 129 27.99 -5.40 -0.06
C GLY A 129 27.88 -4.66 -1.39
N THR A 130 27.17 -5.22 -2.38
CA THR A 130 26.84 -4.53 -3.64
C THR A 130 25.83 -3.40 -3.42
N GLY A 131 24.94 -3.57 -2.43
CA GLY A 131 23.78 -2.72 -2.23
C GLY A 131 22.70 -2.92 -3.31
N ILE A 132 21.67 -2.08 -3.24
CA ILE A 132 20.54 -2.14 -4.16
C ILE A 132 20.83 -1.28 -5.40
N VAL A 133 21.04 -1.93 -6.53
CA VAL A 133 21.21 -1.30 -7.84
C VAL A 133 19.87 -1.28 -8.56
N SER A 134 19.10 -0.21 -8.32
CA SER A 134 17.79 -0.03 -8.93
C SER A 134 17.37 1.43 -9.08
N ALA A 135 16.36 1.66 -9.91
CA ALA A 135 15.60 2.90 -9.93
C ALA A 135 14.97 3.19 -8.54
N PRO A 136 14.68 4.46 -8.20
CA PRO A 136 14.27 4.85 -6.85
C PRO A 136 12.97 4.17 -6.36
N VAL A 137 12.04 3.85 -7.26
CA VAL A 137 10.77 3.21 -6.90
C VAL A 137 10.98 1.76 -6.43
N PRO A 138 11.59 0.84 -7.22
CA PRO A 138 11.97 -0.48 -6.73
C PRO A 138 12.93 -0.43 -5.54
N LYS A 139 13.81 0.58 -5.47
CA LYS A 139 14.79 0.70 -4.40
C LYS A 139 14.12 0.75 -3.03
N LYS A 140 13.09 1.59 -2.89
CA LYS A 140 12.30 1.71 -1.66
C LYS A 140 11.57 0.41 -1.34
N LEU A 141 10.95 -0.22 -2.34
CA LEU A 141 10.24 -1.50 -2.14
C LEU A 141 11.17 -2.62 -1.68
N LEU A 142 12.37 -2.71 -2.25
CA LEU A 142 13.39 -3.69 -1.87
C LEU A 142 13.95 -3.40 -0.47
N MET A 143 14.13 -2.12 -0.10
CA MET A 143 14.51 -1.72 1.27
C MET A 143 13.44 -2.12 2.30
N MET A 144 12.15 -1.87 2.00
CA MET A 144 11.05 -2.27 2.88
C MET A 144 10.95 -3.79 3.02
N ALA A 145 11.24 -4.53 1.96
CA ALA A 145 11.30 -5.98 1.97
C ALA A 145 12.55 -6.53 2.71
N GLY A 146 13.47 -5.66 3.16
CA GLY A 146 14.70 -6.07 3.84
C GLY A 146 15.75 -6.70 2.94
N ILE A 147 15.71 -6.42 1.63
CA ILE A 147 16.70 -6.93 0.66
C ILE A 147 17.85 -5.93 0.55
N ASP A 148 19.07 -6.37 0.86
CA ASP A 148 20.26 -5.51 0.82
C ASP A 148 20.93 -5.46 -0.56
N ASP A 149 21.14 -6.63 -1.16
CA ASP A 149 22.02 -6.83 -2.30
C ASP A 149 21.22 -7.41 -3.46
N CYS A 150 20.91 -6.57 -4.45
CA CYS A 150 20.15 -7.00 -5.62
C CYS A 150 20.48 -6.13 -6.84
N TYR A 151 20.77 -6.79 -7.96
CA TYR A 151 20.72 -6.15 -9.26
C TYR A 151 19.28 -6.17 -9.78
N THR A 152 18.84 -5.06 -10.36
CA THR A 152 17.52 -4.99 -11.00
C THR A 152 17.64 -4.68 -12.48
N SER A 153 16.84 -5.37 -13.29
CA SER A 153 16.68 -5.06 -14.70
C SER A 153 15.20 -4.86 -14.98
N ALA A 154 14.85 -3.71 -15.57
CA ALA A 154 13.48 -3.41 -15.94
C ALA A 154 13.37 -3.25 -17.46
N ARG A 155 12.31 -3.81 -18.05
CA ARG A 155 11.95 -3.63 -19.46
C ARG A 155 10.51 -3.15 -19.57
N GLY A 156 10.21 -2.36 -20.60
CA GLY A 156 8.90 -1.76 -20.81
C GLY A 156 8.80 -0.31 -20.31
N CYS A 157 7.58 0.24 -20.24
CA CYS A 157 7.34 1.64 -19.89
C CYS A 157 7.42 1.88 -18.36
N THR A 158 8.65 1.96 -17.83
CA THR A 158 8.95 2.18 -16.41
C THR A 158 8.60 3.58 -15.89
N ALA A 159 8.27 4.52 -16.79
CA ALA A 159 7.76 5.84 -16.43
C ALA A 159 6.41 5.78 -15.67
N THR A 160 5.65 4.70 -15.88
CA THR A 160 4.38 4.48 -15.16
C THR A 160 4.64 3.93 -13.76
N LEU A 161 4.69 4.82 -12.76
CA LEU A 161 5.03 4.48 -11.36
C LEU A 161 4.18 3.32 -10.81
N GLY A 162 2.85 3.35 -11.04
CA GLY A 162 1.95 2.32 -10.52
C GLY A 162 2.25 0.93 -11.05
N ASN A 163 2.43 0.78 -12.37
CA ASN A 163 2.76 -0.52 -12.96
C ASN A 163 4.18 -0.95 -12.58
N PHE A 164 5.12 -0.02 -12.50
CA PHE A 164 6.49 -0.31 -12.12
C PHE A 164 6.62 -0.80 -10.67
N ALA A 165 5.90 -0.16 -9.74
CA ALA A 165 5.81 -0.60 -8.34
C ALA A 165 5.12 -1.97 -8.24
N LYS A 166 3.99 -2.16 -8.91
CA LYS A 166 3.26 -3.44 -8.92
C LYS A 166 4.08 -4.58 -9.52
N ALA A 167 4.81 -4.34 -10.61
CA ALA A 167 5.70 -5.34 -11.22
C ALA A 167 6.85 -5.73 -10.27
N THR A 168 7.37 -4.76 -9.50
CA THR A 168 8.40 -5.04 -8.49
C THR A 168 7.82 -5.86 -7.33
N PHE A 169 6.64 -5.50 -6.84
CA PHE A 169 5.94 -6.24 -5.78
C PHE A 169 5.61 -7.68 -6.21
N ASP A 170 5.14 -7.87 -7.44
CA ASP A 170 4.90 -9.18 -8.03
C ASP A 170 6.18 -10.04 -8.12
N ALA A 171 7.34 -9.42 -8.34
CA ALA A 171 8.61 -10.15 -8.32
C ALA A 171 8.94 -10.65 -6.90
N ILE A 172 8.66 -9.84 -5.88
CA ILE A 172 8.90 -10.18 -4.47
C ILE A 172 7.92 -11.26 -4.00
N SER A 173 6.62 -11.17 -4.32
CA SER A 173 5.64 -12.19 -3.94
C SER A 173 5.97 -13.57 -4.54
N LYS A 174 6.51 -13.59 -5.76
CA LYS A 174 6.96 -14.82 -6.44
C LYS A 174 8.21 -15.45 -5.83
N THR A 175 8.89 -14.80 -4.88
CA THR A 175 10.04 -15.42 -4.21
C THR A 175 9.61 -16.72 -3.50
N TYR A 176 8.55 -16.70 -2.70
CA TYR A 176 8.05 -17.92 -2.06
C TYR A 176 7.33 -18.89 -3.00
N SER A 177 7.05 -18.48 -4.24
CA SER A 177 6.47 -19.39 -5.26
C SER A 177 7.51 -20.29 -5.93
N TYR A 178 8.80 -19.97 -5.81
CA TYR A 178 9.86 -20.74 -6.45
C TYR A 178 10.30 -21.88 -5.54
N LEU A 179 10.14 -23.12 -6.01
CA LEU A 179 10.53 -24.30 -5.26
C LEU A 179 12.05 -24.51 -5.39
N THR A 180 12.75 -24.37 -4.27
CA THR A 180 14.19 -24.64 -4.17
C THR A 180 14.45 -26.01 -3.53
N PRO A 181 15.58 -26.67 -3.80
CA PRO A 181 15.86 -28.03 -3.28
C PRO A 181 15.85 -28.16 -1.74
N ASP A 182 16.12 -27.07 -1.02
CA ASP A 182 15.98 -26.99 0.45
C ASP A 182 14.52 -27.16 0.93
N LEU A 183 13.55 -26.85 0.07
CA LEU A 183 12.11 -26.95 0.32
C LEU A 183 11.48 -28.26 -0.21
N TRP A 184 12.28 -29.20 -0.74
CA TRP A 184 11.77 -30.49 -1.25
C TRP A 184 11.44 -31.50 -0.16
N LYS A 185 11.82 -31.21 1.10
CA LYS A 185 11.46 -32.05 2.24
C LYS A 185 9.94 -32.10 2.36
N GLU A 186 9.42 -33.28 2.64
CA GLU A 186 7.98 -33.47 2.82
C GLU A 186 7.45 -32.55 3.93
N THR A 187 6.39 -31.82 3.61
CA THR A 187 5.76 -30.90 4.55
C THR A 187 4.86 -31.67 5.50
N VAL A 188 5.00 -31.43 6.79
CA VAL A 188 4.05 -31.94 7.79
C VAL A 188 2.80 -31.06 7.76
N PHE A 189 1.68 -31.63 7.35
CA PHE A 189 0.39 -30.92 7.36
C PHE A 189 -0.15 -30.83 8.78
N THR A 190 -0.16 -29.62 9.34
CA THR A 190 -0.84 -29.34 10.60
C THR A 190 -2.33 -29.04 10.35
N LYS A 191 -3.13 -28.98 11.42
CA LYS A 191 -4.56 -28.66 11.31
C LYS A 191 -4.73 -27.16 11.07
N SER A 192 -5.64 -26.78 10.17
CA SER A 192 -5.92 -25.36 9.93
C SER A 192 -6.50 -24.68 11.19
N PRO A 193 -6.21 -23.39 11.43
CA PRO A 193 -6.77 -22.65 12.58
C PRO A 193 -8.30 -22.67 12.62
N TYR A 194 -8.97 -22.71 11.46
CA TYR A 194 -10.42 -22.82 11.40
C TYR A 194 -10.94 -24.18 11.86
N GLN A 195 -10.19 -25.25 11.63
CA GLN A 195 -10.54 -26.58 12.10
C GLN A 195 -10.23 -26.75 13.60
N GLU A 196 -9.09 -26.25 14.05
CA GLU A 196 -8.68 -26.35 15.47
C GLU A 196 -9.58 -25.51 16.39
N PHE A 197 -9.94 -24.30 15.98
CA PHE A 197 -10.74 -23.38 16.79
C PHE A 197 -12.22 -23.35 16.40
N THR A 198 -12.73 -24.42 15.79
CA THR A 198 -14.14 -24.53 15.37
C THR A 198 -15.12 -24.32 16.54
N ASP A 199 -14.86 -24.95 17.69
CA ASP A 199 -15.73 -24.84 18.87
C ASP A 199 -15.70 -23.45 19.48
N HIS A 200 -14.55 -22.78 19.40
CA HIS A 200 -14.38 -21.41 19.85
C HIS A 200 -15.16 -20.45 18.95
N LEU A 201 -15.06 -20.62 17.63
CA LEU A 201 -15.84 -19.85 16.67
C LEU A 201 -17.34 -20.10 16.84
N ALA A 202 -17.79 -21.32 17.13
CA ALA A 202 -19.21 -21.57 17.39
C ALA A 202 -19.76 -20.79 18.60
N LYS A 203 -18.91 -20.47 19.58
CA LYS A 203 -19.29 -19.67 20.75
C LYS A 203 -19.27 -18.16 20.47
N THR A 204 -18.31 -17.69 19.67
CA THR A 204 -18.07 -16.25 19.46
C THR A 204 -18.63 -15.69 18.14
N HIS A 205 -18.82 -16.53 17.12
CA HIS A 205 -19.26 -16.14 15.77
C HIS A 205 -20.78 -16.10 15.62
N THR A 206 -21.51 -16.95 16.35
CA THR A 206 -22.91 -17.25 15.98
C THR A 206 -23.98 -16.46 16.71
N ARG A 207 -23.68 -15.62 17.72
CA ARG A 207 -24.69 -14.72 18.33
C ARG A 207 -24.10 -13.42 18.88
N VAL A 208 -24.05 -12.40 18.01
CA VAL A 208 -24.46 -11.05 18.42
C VAL A 208 -25.84 -10.83 17.78
N SER A 209 -26.84 -11.56 18.27
CA SER A 209 -28.21 -11.13 18.08
C SER A 209 -28.36 -9.83 18.84
N VAL A 210 -28.51 -8.74 18.09
CA VAL A 210 -28.94 -7.42 18.56
C VAL A 210 -29.92 -7.61 19.73
N GLN A 211 -29.46 -7.40 20.96
CA GLN A 211 -30.36 -7.20 22.09
C GLN A 211 -31.01 -5.84 21.83
N ARG A 212 -32.11 -5.85 21.07
CA ARG A 212 -33.09 -4.77 21.12
C ARG A 212 -33.50 -4.70 22.59
N THR A 213 -33.00 -3.69 23.29
CA THR A 213 -33.56 -3.24 24.56
C THR A 213 -35.04 -2.94 24.32
N GLN A 214 -35.90 -3.94 24.56
CA GLN A 214 -37.31 -3.68 24.83
C GLN A 214 -37.34 -3.04 26.21
N GLY A 215 -37.53 -1.72 26.24
CA GLY A 215 -37.89 -1.04 27.47
C GLY A 215 -39.18 -1.65 28.04
N PRO A 216 -39.35 -1.71 29.35
CA PRO A 216 -40.55 -2.28 29.95
C PRO A 216 -41.78 -1.48 29.51
N LEU A 217 -42.75 -2.16 28.90
CA LEU A 217 -44.09 -1.61 28.70
C LEU A 217 -44.72 -1.43 30.09
N GLN A 218 -44.87 -0.18 30.52
CA GLN A 218 -45.69 0.15 31.67
C GLN A 218 -47.15 -0.10 31.29
N THR A 219 -47.69 -1.21 31.79
CA THR A 219 -49.15 -1.40 31.91
C THR A 219 -49.66 -0.43 32.96
N THR A 220 -50.25 0.69 32.53
CA THR A 220 -51.14 1.49 33.38
C THR A 220 -52.51 0.80 33.37
N ALA A 221 -52.83 0.12 34.47
CA ALA A 221 -54.17 -0.34 34.79
C ALA A 221 -54.70 0.47 35.98
N SER A 222 -56.00 0.81 35.90
CA SER A 222 -56.87 1.58 36.82
C SER A 222 -57.05 3.04 36.45
#